data_AF-W0BIL3-F1
#
_entry.id   AF-W0BIL3-F1
#
_cell.length_a   1.000
_cell.length_b   1.000
_cell.length_c   1.000
_cell.angle_alpha   90.00
_cell.angle_beta   90.00
_cell.angle_gamma   90.00
#
_symmetry.space_group_name_H-M   'P 1'
#
loop_
_entity.id
_entity.type
_entity.pdbx_description
1 polymer ?
#
loop_
_entity_poly.entity_id
_entity_poly.type
_entity_poly.pdbx_seq_one_letter_code
_entity_poly.pdbx_strand_id
1 'polypeptide(L)'
;MALLVINAFVIPAFAEMFKSFQGTLPFMTRLLIATSDFILNYWYLLLAVLFLLTAGFRFYVKTPIGELQWAKLQLKIPIVGWLIHRIILARFTRLYALVLRAGLTAVDGIELVGDSTGNAFVAQKIKTIASLVGRGNSISNSIAQTHLFPPLVLQMITLGEESGSIDDLLDDVAEFYQREISYDLVRLSDAIEPIMLVIMGVMVLILALGVFMPMWQMASQIR
;
A
#
# COMPACT_ATOMS: atom_id res chain seq x y z
N MET A 1 -18.07 -16.84 4.06
CA MET A 1 -19.11 -17.73 4.64
C MET A 1 -20.08 -16.96 5.53
N ALA A 2 -19.64 -16.28 6.60
CA ALA A 2 -20.53 -15.54 7.50
C ALA A 2 -21.42 -14.48 6.79
N LEU A 3 -20.85 -13.69 5.86
CA LEU A 3 -21.61 -12.70 5.07
C LEU A 3 -22.69 -13.33 4.16
N LEU A 4 -22.43 -14.52 3.62
CA LEU A 4 -23.42 -15.25 2.81
C LEU A 4 -24.54 -15.82 3.69
N VAL A 5 -24.21 -16.32 4.88
CA VAL A 5 -25.21 -16.85 5.83
C VAL A 5 -26.09 -15.73 6.37
N ILE A 6 -25.52 -14.59 6.73
CA ILE A 6 -26.28 -13.41 7.21
C ILE A 6 -27.23 -12.91 6.11
N ASN A 7 -26.75 -12.81 4.86
CA ASN A 7 -27.55 -12.31 3.75
C ASN A 7 -28.66 -13.30 3.32
N ALA A 8 -28.35 -14.59 3.26
CA ALA A 8 -29.29 -15.61 2.79
C ALA A 8 -30.35 -16.02 3.83
N PHE A 9 -30.01 -16.02 5.12
CA PHE A 9 -30.89 -16.59 6.16
C PHE A 9 -31.37 -15.56 7.18
N VAL A 10 -30.52 -14.61 7.56
CA VAL A 10 -30.84 -13.70 8.68
C VAL A 10 -31.68 -12.52 8.19
N ILE A 11 -31.23 -11.81 7.15
CA ILE A 11 -31.94 -10.62 6.63
C ILE A 11 -33.40 -10.91 6.18
N PRO A 12 -33.70 -12.02 5.46
CA PRO A 12 -35.08 -12.31 5.02
C PRO A 12 -36.02 -12.64 6.17
N ALA A 13 -35.55 -13.41 7.17
CA ALA A 13 -36.35 -13.77 8.35
C ALA A 13 -36.73 -12.53 9.18
N PHE A 14 -35.81 -11.57 9.32
CA PHE A 14 -36.11 -10.29 9.96
C PHE A 14 -37.07 -9.43 9.13
N ALA A 15 -36.98 -9.45 7.80
CA ALA A 15 -37.88 -8.71 6.92
C ALA A 15 -39.34 -9.24 6.97
N GLU A 16 -39.55 -10.55 7.06
CA GLU A 16 -40.88 -11.15 7.24
C GLU A 16 -41.48 -10.82 8.61
N MET A 17 -40.70 -10.92 9.68
CA MET A 17 -41.13 -10.53 11.03
C MET A 17 -41.59 -9.07 11.08
N PHE A 18 -40.92 -8.19 10.32
CA PHE A 18 -41.30 -6.78 10.23
C PHE A 18 -42.53 -6.51 9.38
N LYS A 19 -42.81 -7.31 8.33
CA LYS A 19 -44.05 -7.21 7.54
C LYS A 19 -45.30 -7.50 8.37
N SER A 20 -45.21 -8.32 9.43
CA SER A 20 -46.34 -8.58 10.33
C SER A 20 -46.67 -7.43 11.29
N PHE A 21 -45.77 -6.46 11.47
CA PHE A 21 -46.06 -5.21 12.18
C PHE A 21 -46.43 -4.14 11.15
N GLN A 22 -47.63 -3.56 11.21
CA GLN A 22 -48.15 -2.56 10.25
C GLN A 22 -47.42 -1.19 10.30
N GLY A 23 -46.14 -1.15 10.64
CA GLY A 23 -45.30 0.05 10.67
C GLY A 23 -44.34 0.11 9.49
N THR A 24 -44.03 1.31 9.02
CA THR A 24 -43.01 1.51 7.98
C THR A 24 -41.63 1.11 8.51
N LEU A 25 -40.89 0.30 7.76
CA LEU A 25 -39.53 -0.12 8.13
C LEU A 25 -38.65 1.10 8.48
N PRO A 26 -37.96 1.09 9.65
CA PRO A 26 -37.01 2.11 10.04
C PRO A 26 -35.94 2.33 8.99
N PHE A 27 -35.40 3.56 8.90
CA PHE A 27 -34.43 3.94 7.87
C PHE A 27 -33.22 2.99 7.81
N MET A 28 -32.68 2.58 8.95
CA MET A 28 -31.52 1.67 8.99
C MET A 28 -31.81 0.30 8.39
N THR A 29 -32.99 -0.27 8.64
CA THR A 29 -33.39 -1.56 8.06
C THR A 29 -33.63 -1.43 6.56
N ARG A 30 -34.21 -0.32 6.10
CA ARG A 30 -34.41 -0.05 4.67
C ARG A 30 -33.10 0.13 3.92
N LEU A 31 -32.13 0.82 4.51
CA LEU A 31 -30.79 0.96 3.95
C LEU A 31 -30.08 -0.40 3.86
N LEU A 32 -30.19 -1.23 4.90
CA LEU A 32 -29.63 -2.59 4.92
C LEU A 32 -30.23 -3.46 3.81
N ILE A 33 -31.57 -3.50 3.68
CA ILE A 33 -32.27 -4.27 2.64
C ILE A 33 -31.92 -3.74 1.25
N ALA A 34 -31.95 -2.42 1.03
CA ALA A 34 -31.59 -1.83 -0.26
C ALA A 34 -30.14 -2.13 -0.67
N THR A 35 -29.21 -2.12 0.28
CA THR A 35 -27.81 -2.49 0.04
C THR A 35 -27.70 -3.99 -0.27
N SER A 36 -28.47 -4.83 0.43
CA SER A 36 -28.50 -6.27 0.19
C SER A 36 -29.07 -6.63 -1.18
N ASP A 37 -30.21 -6.05 -1.55
CA ASP A 37 -30.85 -6.23 -2.85
C ASP A 37 -29.97 -5.70 -3.98
N PHE A 38 -29.27 -4.59 -3.77
CA PHE A 38 -28.30 -4.08 -4.75
C PHE A 38 -27.14 -5.06 -4.97
N ILE A 39 -26.56 -5.59 -3.88
CA ILE A 39 -25.45 -6.55 -3.97
C ILE A 39 -25.92 -7.86 -4.64
N LEU A 40 -27.07 -8.41 -4.24
CA LEU A 40 -27.56 -9.69 -4.75
C LEU A 40 -28.06 -9.61 -6.19
N ASN A 41 -28.70 -8.50 -6.58
CA ASN A 41 -29.26 -8.36 -7.93
C ASN A 41 -28.23 -7.84 -8.95
N TYR A 42 -27.20 -7.10 -8.50
CA TYR A 42 -26.18 -6.51 -9.38
C TYR A 42 -24.76 -7.06 -9.14
N TRP A 43 -24.60 -8.20 -8.48
CA TRP A 43 -23.29 -8.81 -8.23
C TRP A 43 -22.45 -9.01 -9.51
N TYR A 44 -23.08 -9.39 -10.62
CA TYR A 44 -22.40 -9.57 -11.92
C TYR A 44 -21.94 -8.23 -12.49
N LEU A 45 -22.70 -7.14 -12.31
CA LEU A 45 -22.26 -5.79 -12.68
C LEU A 45 -21.11 -5.33 -11.80
N LEU A 46 -21.15 -5.61 -10.49
CA LEU A 46 -20.05 -5.30 -9.57
C LEU A 46 -18.75 -6.01 -9.99
N LEU A 47 -18.82 -7.29 -10.34
CA LEU A 47 -17.68 -8.04 -10.88
C LEU A 47 -17.21 -7.48 -12.22
N ALA A 48 -18.13 -7.13 -13.13
CA ALA A 48 -17.79 -6.52 -14.41
C ALA A 48 -17.10 -5.16 -14.25
N VAL A 49 -17.60 -4.32 -13.35
CA VAL A 49 -16.98 -3.02 -13.00
C VAL A 49 -15.62 -3.23 -12.36
N LEU A 50 -15.48 -4.16 -11.42
CA LEU A 50 -14.19 -4.49 -10.80
C LEU A 50 -13.17 -4.97 -11.85
N PHE A 51 -13.62 -5.83 -12.78
CA PHE A 51 -12.78 -6.30 -13.88
C PHE A 51 -12.37 -5.15 -14.81
N LEU A 52 -13.30 -4.29 -15.22
CA LEU A 52 -13.00 -3.13 -16.06
C LEU A 52 -12.08 -2.13 -15.36
N LEU A 53 -12.27 -1.88 -14.07
CA LEU A 53 -11.40 -1.00 -13.27
C LEU A 53 -10.00 -1.60 -13.14
N THR A 54 -9.88 -2.89 -12.82
CA THR A 54 -8.57 -3.55 -12.71
C THR A 54 -7.86 -3.65 -14.05
N ALA A 55 -8.57 -3.97 -15.14
CA ALA A 55 -8.02 -4.00 -16.49
C ALA A 55 -7.62 -2.60 -16.98
N GLY A 56 -8.48 -1.59 -16.78
CA GLY A 56 -8.22 -0.19 -17.13
C GLY A 56 -7.06 0.39 -16.33
N PHE A 57 -7.01 0.12 -15.03
CA PHE A 57 -5.89 0.51 -14.18
C PHE A 57 -4.58 -0.18 -14.61
N ARG A 58 -4.61 -1.48 -14.92
CA ARG A 58 -3.44 -2.19 -15.46
C ARG A 58 -2.98 -1.61 -16.80
N PHE A 59 -3.91 -1.25 -17.68
CA PHE A 59 -3.59 -0.61 -18.95
C PHE A 59 -2.97 0.77 -18.73
N TYR A 60 -3.52 1.55 -17.80
CA TYR A 60 -3.00 2.85 -17.41
C TYR A 60 -1.56 2.76 -16.89
N VAL A 61 -1.28 1.85 -15.95
CA VAL A 61 0.06 1.67 -15.35
C VAL A 61 1.10 1.19 -16.38
N LYS A 62 0.68 0.55 -17.47
CA LYS A 62 1.57 0.19 -18.59
C LYS A 62 1.94 1.35 -19.51
N THR A 63 1.24 2.49 -19.43
CA THR A 63 1.62 3.68 -20.20
C THR A 63 2.84 4.35 -19.57
N PRO A 64 3.74 4.99 -20.36
CA PRO A 64 4.95 5.64 -19.80
C PRO A 64 4.64 6.69 -18.73
N ILE A 65 3.55 7.44 -18.91
CA ILE A 65 3.10 8.46 -17.96
C ILE A 65 2.48 7.79 -16.72
N GLY A 66 1.64 6.78 -16.92
CA GLY A 66 0.98 6.07 -15.82
C GLY A 66 1.94 5.29 -14.94
N GLU A 67 2.98 4.67 -15.53
CA GLU A 67 4.05 3.99 -14.79
C GLU A 67 4.78 4.96 -13.85
N LEU A 68 5.19 6.12 -14.35
CA LEU A 68 5.89 7.14 -13.54
C LEU A 68 5.00 7.71 -12.43
N GLN A 69 3.73 8.01 -12.74
CA GLN A 69 2.80 8.53 -11.73
C GLN A 69 2.48 7.49 -10.67
N TRP A 70 2.27 6.24 -11.07
CA TRP A 70 2.04 5.13 -10.15
C TRP A 70 3.25 4.88 -9.27
N ALA A 71 4.45 4.82 -9.85
CA ALA A 71 5.71 4.66 -9.14
C ALA A 71 5.94 5.78 -8.10
N LYS A 72 5.59 7.03 -8.44
CA LYS A 72 5.64 8.17 -7.52
C LYS A 72 4.57 8.09 -6.42
N LEU A 73 3.36 7.63 -6.77
CA LEU A 73 2.26 7.49 -5.82
C LEU A 73 2.54 6.42 -4.78
N GLN A 74 3.12 5.28 -5.20
CA GLN A 74 3.51 4.17 -4.31
C GLN A 74 4.37 4.66 -3.13
N LEU A 75 5.31 5.59 -3.37
CA LEU A 75 6.18 6.15 -2.34
C LEU A 75 5.45 7.07 -1.35
N LYS A 76 4.27 7.57 -1.70
CA LYS A 76 3.45 8.48 -0.85
C LYS A 76 2.37 7.77 -0.05
N ILE A 77 2.20 6.46 -0.24
CA ILE A 77 1.19 5.69 0.50
C ILE A 77 1.62 5.63 1.97
N PRO A 78 0.81 6.11 2.95
CA PRO A 78 1.25 6.26 4.33
C PRO A 78 1.62 4.95 5.03
N ILE A 79 1.00 3.84 4.63
CA ILE A 79 1.20 2.52 5.27
C ILE A 79 2.34 1.72 4.63
N VAL A 80 2.56 1.86 3.31
CA VAL A 80 3.45 0.97 2.55
C VAL A 80 4.57 1.74 1.83
N GLY A 81 4.40 3.05 1.62
CA GLY A 81 5.35 3.85 0.85
C GLY A 81 6.73 3.96 1.49
N TRP A 82 6.78 4.06 2.82
CA TRP A 82 8.04 4.06 3.58
C TRP A 82 8.76 2.70 3.48
N LEU A 83 8.02 1.58 3.49
CA LEU A 83 8.58 0.23 3.28
C LEU A 83 9.10 0.06 1.85
N ILE A 84 8.33 0.48 0.85
CA ILE A 84 8.76 0.44 -0.57
C ILE A 84 10.04 1.25 -0.75
N HIS A 85 10.11 2.44 -0.14
CA HIS A 85 11.30 3.29 -0.21
C HIS A 85 12.52 2.60 0.42
N ARG A 86 12.37 1.98 1.60
CA ARG A 86 13.44 1.18 2.24
C ARG A 86 13.90 0.01 1.37
N ILE A 87 12.96 -0.73 0.74
CA ILE A 87 13.28 -1.83 -0.19
C ILE A 87 14.10 -1.33 -1.37
N ILE A 88 13.72 -0.18 -1.94
CA ILE A 88 14.43 0.42 -3.07
C ILE A 88 15.85 0.84 -2.63
N LEU A 89 16.00 1.46 -1.46
CA LEU A 89 17.30 1.85 -0.92
C LEU A 89 18.19 0.63 -0.66
N ALA A 90 17.68 -0.41 0.02
CA ALA A 90 18.43 -1.65 0.28
C ALA A 90 18.92 -2.30 -1.01
N ARG A 91 18.06 -2.35 -2.03
CA ARG A 91 18.41 -2.91 -3.34
C ARG A 91 19.44 -2.05 -4.05
N PHE A 92 19.26 -0.73 -4.07
CA PHE A 92 20.20 0.19 -4.70
C PHE A 92 21.59 0.06 -4.06
N THR A 93 21.70 0.16 -2.73
CA THR A 93 23.00 0.12 -2.06
C THR A 93 23.67 -1.24 -2.18
N ARG A 94 22.91 -2.34 -2.07
CA ARG A 94 23.44 -3.70 -2.26
C ARG A 94 23.98 -3.91 -3.66
N LEU A 95 23.19 -3.56 -4.68
CA LEU A 95 23.61 -3.74 -6.06
C LEU A 95 24.79 -2.83 -6.37
N TYR A 96 24.75 -1.57 -5.95
CA TYR A 96 25.84 -0.62 -6.22
C TYR A 96 27.16 -1.04 -5.56
N ALA A 97 27.13 -1.51 -4.30
CA ALA A 97 28.29 -2.12 -3.65
C ALA A 97 28.85 -3.30 -4.45
N LEU A 98 27.98 -4.19 -4.94
CA LEU A 98 28.38 -5.34 -5.75
C LEU A 98 29.07 -4.91 -7.06
N VAL A 99 28.53 -3.91 -7.76
CA VAL A 99 29.12 -3.45 -9.03
C VAL A 99 30.46 -2.76 -8.81
N LEU A 100 30.61 -1.99 -7.72
CA LEU A 100 31.88 -1.37 -7.34
C LEU A 100 32.93 -2.43 -6.97
N ARG A 101 32.57 -3.47 -6.20
CA ARG A 101 33.46 -4.61 -5.91
C ARG A 101 33.88 -5.38 -7.15
N ALA A 102 33.02 -5.43 -8.17
CA ALA A 102 33.32 -6.02 -9.46
C ALA A 102 34.26 -5.15 -10.33
N GLY A 103 34.66 -3.96 -9.85
CA GLY A 103 35.60 -3.07 -10.52
C GLY A 103 34.99 -2.20 -11.61
N LEU A 104 33.66 -2.09 -11.67
CA LEU A 104 33.02 -1.14 -12.59
C LEU A 104 33.21 0.30 -12.09
N THR A 105 33.18 1.25 -13.03
CA THR A 105 33.27 2.66 -12.68
C THR A 105 32.02 3.09 -11.89
N ALA A 106 32.16 4.12 -11.05
CA ALA A 106 31.04 4.66 -10.28
C ALA A 106 29.85 5.08 -11.18
N VAL A 107 30.14 5.67 -12.34
CA VAL A 107 29.11 6.11 -13.29
C VAL A 107 28.36 4.92 -13.89
N ASP A 108 29.09 3.93 -14.41
CA ASP A 108 28.50 2.72 -15.00
C ASP A 108 27.70 1.92 -13.97
N GLY A 109 28.20 1.86 -12.74
CA GLY A 109 27.52 1.22 -11.61
C GLY A 109 26.19 1.89 -11.28
N ILE A 110 26.14 3.22 -11.18
CA ILE A 110 24.91 3.97 -10.90
C ILE A 110 23.88 3.76 -12.02
N GLU A 111 24.31 3.80 -13.29
CA GLU A 111 23.42 3.61 -14.44
C GLU A 111 22.82 2.20 -14.47
N LEU A 112 23.66 1.17 -14.29
CA LEU A 112 23.23 -0.22 -14.27
C LEU A 112 22.24 -0.52 -13.13
N VAL A 113 22.49 0.03 -11.95
CA VAL A 113 21.67 -0.21 -10.76
C VAL A 113 20.35 0.55 -10.82
N GLY A 114 20.32 1.72 -11.48
CA GLY A 114 19.11 2.54 -11.63
C GLY A 114 17.93 1.77 -12.19
N ASP A 115 18.17 0.98 -13.24
CA ASP A 115 17.14 0.17 -13.90
C ASP A 115 16.68 -1.03 -13.06
N SER A 116 17.49 -1.47 -12.08
CA SER A 116 17.20 -2.62 -11.23
C SER A 116 16.38 -2.27 -9.97
N THR A 117 16.14 -0.99 -9.69
CA THR A 117 15.42 -0.54 -8.48
C THR A 117 13.96 -0.96 -8.40
N GLY A 118 13.33 -1.28 -9.54
CA GLY A 118 11.93 -1.72 -9.59
C GLY A 118 10.91 -0.60 -9.40
N ASN A 119 11.32 0.66 -9.50
CA ASN A 119 10.44 1.83 -9.44
C ASN A 119 10.88 2.86 -10.50
N ALA A 120 10.04 3.10 -11.50
CA ALA A 120 10.37 3.96 -12.64
C ALA A 120 10.70 5.41 -12.23
N PHE A 121 10.02 5.94 -11.21
CA PHE A 121 10.30 7.29 -10.69
C PHE A 121 11.70 7.36 -10.06
N VAL A 122 12.09 6.34 -9.29
CA VAL A 122 13.44 6.24 -8.72
C VAL A 122 14.50 6.00 -9.79
N ALA A 123 14.25 5.11 -10.75
CA ALA A 123 15.15 4.87 -11.87
C ALA A 123 15.46 6.16 -12.64
N GLN A 124 14.44 7.00 -12.89
CA GLN A 124 14.62 8.31 -13.54
C GLN A 124 15.52 9.25 -12.71
N LYS A 125 15.36 9.26 -11.38
CA LYS A 125 16.21 10.05 -10.47
C LYS A 125 17.64 9.54 -10.44
N ILE A 126 17.85 8.23 -10.45
CA ILE A 126 19.18 7.62 -10.49
C ILE A 126 19.90 7.91 -11.81
N LYS A 127 19.19 7.89 -12.94
CA LYS A 127 19.76 8.34 -14.24
C LYS A 127 20.22 9.80 -14.21
N THR A 128 19.49 10.65 -13.49
CA THR A 128 19.92 12.04 -13.27
C THR A 128 21.19 12.10 -12.42
N ILE A 129 21.30 11.27 -11.38
CA ILE A 129 22.53 11.14 -10.57
C ILE A 129 23.70 10.70 -11.45
N ALA A 130 23.55 9.64 -12.25
CA ALA A 130 24.60 9.15 -13.16
C ALA A 130 25.07 10.26 -14.11
N SER A 131 24.12 11.01 -14.71
CA SER A 131 24.46 12.15 -15.57
C SER A 131 25.19 13.28 -14.83
N LEU A 132 24.91 13.52 -13.56
CA LEU A 132 25.60 14.56 -12.78
C LEU A 132 27.03 14.13 -12.44
N VAL A 133 27.20 12.87 -12.02
CA VAL A 133 28.52 12.29 -11.73
C VAL A 133 29.39 12.23 -12.99
N GLY A 134 28.82 11.83 -14.13
CA GLY A 134 29.53 11.83 -15.42
C GLY A 134 29.97 13.23 -15.90
N ARG A 135 29.39 14.31 -15.35
CA ARG A 135 29.82 15.70 -15.59
C ARG A 135 30.89 16.18 -14.61
N GLY A 136 31.38 15.31 -13.72
CA GLY A 136 32.41 15.62 -12.73
C GLY A 136 31.88 16.12 -11.37
N ASN A 137 30.58 16.02 -11.10
CA ASN A 137 30.08 16.27 -9.74
C ASN A 137 30.44 15.09 -8.83
N SER A 138 30.65 15.37 -7.53
CA SER A 138 30.79 14.29 -6.54
C SER A 138 29.50 13.46 -6.46
N ILE A 139 29.65 12.20 -6.10
CA ILE A 139 28.53 11.25 -5.95
C ILE A 139 27.61 11.74 -4.83
N SER A 140 28.19 12.12 -3.70
CA SER A 140 27.51 12.71 -2.55
C SER A 140 26.60 13.90 -2.93
N ASN A 141 27.13 14.87 -3.68
CA ASN A 141 26.38 16.06 -4.11
C ASN A 141 25.29 15.71 -5.12
N SER A 142 25.58 14.80 -6.05
CA SER A 142 24.62 14.38 -7.08
C SER A 142 23.41 13.68 -6.46
N ILE A 143 23.64 12.84 -5.46
CA ILE A 143 22.60 12.14 -4.71
C ILE A 143 21.78 13.12 -3.86
N ALA A 144 22.43 14.07 -3.19
CA ALA A 144 21.76 15.08 -2.36
C ALA A 144 20.72 15.91 -3.13
N GLN A 145 21.01 16.24 -4.39
CA GLN A 145 20.10 17.01 -5.26
C GLN A 145 18.78 16.29 -5.58
N THR A 146 18.72 14.96 -5.45
CA THR A 146 17.50 14.20 -5.77
C THR A 146 16.49 14.16 -4.63
N HIS A 147 16.90 14.46 -3.40
CA HIS A 147 16.11 14.28 -2.16
C HIS A 147 15.49 12.88 -2.01
N LEU A 148 16.03 11.88 -2.72
CA LEU A 148 15.54 10.51 -2.67
C LEU A 148 16.19 9.74 -1.52
N PHE A 149 17.41 10.10 -1.14
CA PHE A 149 18.22 9.33 -0.20
C PHE A 149 18.17 9.95 1.20
N PRO A 150 17.90 9.16 2.25
CA PRO A 150 17.95 9.63 3.62
C PRO A 150 19.36 10.08 4.02
N PRO A 151 19.49 10.91 5.09
CA PRO A 151 20.78 11.42 5.55
C PRO A 151 21.83 10.33 5.82
N LEU A 152 21.40 9.17 6.34
CA LEU A 152 22.27 8.02 6.57
C LEU A 152 23.01 7.59 5.29
N VAL A 153 22.28 7.44 4.18
CA VAL A 153 22.87 6.99 2.91
C VAL A 153 23.82 8.05 2.36
N LEU A 154 23.42 9.33 2.43
CA LEU A 154 24.27 10.44 2.01
C LEU A 154 25.59 10.46 2.78
N GLN A 155 25.54 10.33 4.09
CA GLN A 155 26.73 10.37 4.94
C GLN A 155 27.67 9.21 4.67
N MET A 156 27.15 8.00 4.48
CA MET A 156 27.96 6.82 4.16
C MET A 156 28.61 6.93 2.78
N ILE A 157 27.91 7.49 1.80
CA ILE A 157 28.49 7.74 0.47
C ILE A 157 29.57 8.83 0.54
N THR A 158 29.35 9.92 1.29
CA THR A 158 30.37 10.96 1.48
C THR A 158 31.64 10.38 2.13
N LEU A 159 31.49 9.65 3.24
CA LEU A 159 32.62 9.00 3.91
C LEU A 159 33.32 7.99 3.01
N GLY A 160 32.56 7.22 2.22
CA GLY A 160 33.12 6.27 1.28
C GLY A 160 33.88 6.94 0.14
N GLU A 161 33.36 8.05 -0.36
CA GLU A 161 33.98 8.83 -1.45
C GLU A 161 35.31 9.46 -0.99
N GLU A 162 35.39 9.90 0.26
CA GLU A 162 36.63 10.43 0.87
C GLU A 162 37.66 9.34 1.21
N SER A 163 37.20 8.19 1.69
CA SER A 163 38.07 7.08 2.14
C SER A 163 38.44 6.09 1.03
N GLY A 164 37.72 6.11 -0.09
CA GLY A 164 37.85 5.12 -1.16
C GLY A 164 37.15 3.78 -0.89
N SER A 165 36.36 3.68 0.19
CA SER A 165 35.67 2.45 0.64
C SER A 165 34.15 2.56 0.50
N ILE A 166 33.66 3.10 -0.62
CA ILE A 166 32.22 3.25 -0.90
C ILE A 166 31.52 1.88 -0.88
N ASP A 167 32.15 0.86 -1.42
CA ASP A 167 31.59 -0.48 -1.53
C ASP A 167 31.30 -1.10 -0.16
N ASP A 168 32.23 -1.03 0.79
CA ASP A 168 32.04 -1.57 2.14
C ASP A 168 30.95 -0.80 2.90
N LEU A 169 30.97 0.54 2.87
CA LEU A 169 29.98 1.36 3.57
C LEU A 169 28.57 1.21 2.97
N LEU A 170 28.45 1.01 1.66
CA LEU A 170 27.16 0.72 1.03
C LEU A 170 26.63 -0.67 1.38
N ASP A 171 27.52 -1.65 1.60
CA ASP A 171 27.15 -2.98 2.05
C ASP A 171 26.56 -2.95 3.46
N ASP A 172 27.17 -2.16 4.36
CA ASP A 172 26.66 -1.89 5.71
C ASP A 172 25.27 -1.22 5.68
N VAL A 173 25.09 -0.22 4.82
CA VAL A 173 23.80 0.45 4.61
C VAL A 173 22.75 -0.53 4.07
N ALA A 174 23.15 -1.39 3.12
CA ALA A 174 22.26 -2.42 2.59
C ALA A 174 21.81 -3.39 3.68
N GLU A 175 22.72 -3.83 4.55
CA GLU A 175 22.41 -4.71 5.67
C GLU A 175 21.49 -4.02 6.69
N PHE A 176 21.76 -2.75 7.01
CA PHE A 176 20.89 -1.94 7.86
C PHE A 176 19.45 -1.88 7.34
N TYR A 177 19.25 -1.52 6.07
CA TYR A 177 17.90 -1.47 5.51
C TYR A 177 17.25 -2.85 5.39
N GLN A 178 18.02 -3.90 5.10
CA GLN A 178 17.49 -5.26 5.05
C GLN A 178 16.93 -5.71 6.41
N ARG A 179 17.63 -5.36 7.51
CA ARG A 179 17.14 -5.59 8.88
C ARG A 179 15.87 -4.79 9.15
N GLU A 180 15.87 -3.49 8.85
CA GLU A 180 14.68 -2.64 9.01
C GLU A 180 13.47 -3.19 8.24
N ILE A 181 13.63 -3.56 6.96
CA ILE A 181 12.58 -4.18 6.14
C ILE A 181 12.03 -5.43 6.81
N SER A 182 12.89 -6.28 7.37
CA SER A 182 12.47 -7.51 8.04
C SER A 182 11.62 -7.20 9.28
N TYR A 183 12.01 -6.21 10.09
CA TYR A 183 11.22 -5.75 11.24
C TYR A 183 9.87 -5.13 10.82
N ASP A 184 9.85 -4.38 9.73
CA ASP A 184 8.67 -3.71 9.22
C ASP A 184 7.62 -4.70 8.70
N LEU A 185 8.07 -5.75 8.00
CA LEU A 185 7.20 -6.81 7.50
C LEU A 185 6.52 -7.58 8.64
N VAL A 186 7.23 -7.81 9.74
CA VAL A 186 6.65 -8.41 10.96
C VAL A 186 5.58 -7.50 11.54
N ARG A 187 5.89 -6.20 11.75
CA ARG A 187 4.94 -5.22 12.28
C ARG A 187 3.70 -5.04 11.41
N LEU A 188 3.84 -5.08 10.08
CA LEU A 188 2.70 -5.04 9.17
C LEU A 188 1.81 -6.27 9.31
N SER A 189 2.40 -7.43 9.58
CA SER A 189 1.66 -8.67 9.84
C SER A 189 0.91 -8.58 11.18
N ASP A 190 1.56 -8.06 12.23
CA ASP A 190 0.94 -7.87 13.55
C ASP A 190 -0.20 -6.84 13.51
N ALA A 191 -0.11 -5.83 12.64
CA ALA A 191 -1.16 -4.83 12.45
C ALA A 191 -2.48 -5.40 11.88
N ILE A 192 -2.49 -6.65 11.38
CA ILE A 192 -3.70 -7.31 10.89
C ILE A 192 -4.69 -7.58 12.05
N GLU A 193 -4.18 -7.94 13.23
CA GLU A 193 -5.01 -8.28 14.40
C GLU A 193 -5.96 -7.14 14.84
N PRO A 194 -5.48 -5.91 15.11
CA PRO A 194 -6.37 -4.81 15.51
C PRO A 194 -7.36 -4.42 14.40
N ILE A 195 -6.98 -4.54 13.12
CA ILE A 195 -7.90 -4.30 12.00
C ILE A 195 -9.05 -5.31 12.03
N MET A 196 -8.75 -6.59 12.24
CA MET A 196 -9.75 -7.65 12.38
C MET A 196 -10.69 -7.39 13.56
N LEU A 197 -10.16 -6.97 14.71
CA LEU A 197 -10.96 -6.62 15.89
C LEU A 197 -11.92 -5.46 15.59
N VAL A 198 -11.43 -4.39 14.97
CA VAL A 198 -12.28 -3.24 14.58
C VAL A 198 -13.39 -3.67 13.64
N ILE A 199 -13.08 -4.49 12.63
CA ILE A 199 -14.08 -5.02 11.69
C ILE A 199 -15.13 -5.86 12.42
N MET A 200 -14.70 -6.74 13.32
CA MET A 200 -15.63 -7.55 14.15
C MET A 200 -16.49 -6.67 15.05
N GLY A 201 -15.90 -5.66 15.69
CA GLY A 201 -16.64 -4.72 16.55
C GLY A 201 -17.71 -3.94 15.78
N VAL A 202 -17.38 -3.42 14.60
CA VAL A 202 -18.35 -2.73 13.73
C VAL A 202 -19.46 -3.70 13.30
N MET A 203 -19.11 -4.93 12.94
CA MET A 203 -20.09 -5.95 12.55
C MET A 203 -21.05 -6.27 13.71
N VAL A 204 -20.53 -6.50 14.92
CA VAL A 204 -21.35 -6.76 16.12
C VAL A 204 -22.24 -5.56 16.45
N LEU A 205 -21.72 -4.33 16.31
CA LEU A 205 -22.50 -3.10 16.54
C LEU A 205 -23.68 -2.98 15.57
N ILE A 206 -23.46 -3.26 14.27
CA ILE A 206 -24.52 -3.24 13.26
C ILE A 206 -25.60 -4.27 13.61
N LEU A 207 -25.21 -5.49 14.01
CA LEU A 207 -26.15 -6.53 14.41
C LEU A 207 -26.94 -6.13 15.67
N ALA A 208 -26.26 -5.59 16.68
CA ALA A 208 -26.90 -5.12 17.90
C ALA A 208 -27.92 -4.02 17.60
N LEU A 209 -27.53 -2.96 16.86
CA LEU A 209 -28.45 -1.89 16.47
C LEU A 209 -29.62 -2.42 15.64
N GLY A 210 -29.37 -3.36 14.73
CA GLY A 210 -30.39 -4.00 13.91
C GLY A 210 -31.44 -4.77 14.71
N VAL A 211 -31.09 -5.32 15.88
CA VAL A 211 -32.00 -6.08 16.75
C VAL A 211 -32.64 -5.21 17.84
N PHE A 212 -31.86 -4.37 18.53
CA PHE A 212 -32.31 -3.60 19.68
C PHE A 212 -33.21 -2.41 19.32
N MET A 213 -32.95 -1.71 18.21
CA MET A 213 -33.78 -0.58 17.77
C MET A 213 -35.25 -0.98 17.51
N PRO A 214 -35.53 -2.06 16.75
CA PRO A 214 -36.87 -2.62 16.61
C PRO A 214 -37.58 -2.90 17.94
N MET A 215 -36.89 -3.58 18.86
CA MET A 215 -37.45 -3.97 20.15
C MET A 215 -37.86 -2.74 20.98
N TRP A 216 -37.03 -1.69 20.96
CA TRP A 216 -37.35 -0.43 21.64
C TRP A 216 -38.60 0.23 21.05
N GLN A 217 -38.70 0.26 19.73
CA GLN A 217 -39.87 0.82 19.04
C GLN A 217 -41.14 0.04 19.38
N MET A 218 -41.07 -1.29 19.42
CA MET A 218 -42.20 -2.13 19.83
C MET A 218 -42.61 -1.88 21.29
N ALA A 219 -41.64 -1.80 22.22
CA ALA A 219 -41.92 -1.50 23.62
C ALA A 219 -42.57 -0.12 23.82
N SER A 220 -42.18 0.87 22.99
CA SER A 220 -42.74 2.22 23.04
C SER A 220 -44.17 2.34 22.50
N GLN A 221 -44.60 1.42 21.63
CA GLN A 221 -45.95 1.40 21.04
C GLN A 221 -47.00 0.69 21.91
N ILE A 222 -46.57 0.00 22.97
CA ILE A 222 -47.45 -0.73 23.91
C ILE A 222 -47.94 0.19 25.06
N ARG A 223 -47.46 1.44 25.12
CA ARG A 223 -47.99 2.52 25.97
C ARG A 223 -48.86 3.47 25.16
#